data_AF-A0A7X8USX0-F1
#
_entry.id   AF-A0A7X8USX0-F1
#
_cell.length_a   1.000
_cell.length_b   1.000
_cell.length_c   1.000
_cell.angle_alpha   90.00
_cell.angle_beta   90.00
_cell.angle_gamma   90.00
#
_symmetry.space_group_name_H-M   'P 1'
#
loop_
_entity.id
_entity.type
_entity.pdbx_description
1 polymer ?
#
loop_
_entity_poly.entity_id
_entity_poly.type
_entity_poly.pdbx_seq_one_letter_code
_entity_poly.pdbx_strand_id
1 'polypeptide(L)'
;MTNDLLQYWLRHYDPIHRGWTPKGIANGLCSTEGFFFPRIAGGYNLFRAVGRVPADCDPIVGAAGHDAVTIRTFPWIRHAASTVYMWRLAAIGGGGVGNCTDEASTTTAFDEAGRWVGCRPNAPADLRVTALSGGRFLLRWTYTEEGQQVEPLIFHIYHDGGRGTMDYETPVGVVDYRRRQWHYAFTTAGFDHDTRVRWAVRAVSASGVEERNVLTVAGRAERQAPPINPPVMLSLVASEGRV
;
A
#
# COMPACT_ATOMS: atom_id res chain seq x y z
N MET A 1 3.14 7.10 -56.69
CA MET A 1 2.35 7.74 -55.63
C MET A 1 3.32 8.17 -54.54
N THR A 2 3.74 9.43 -54.59
CA THR A 2 4.52 10.06 -53.51
C THR A 2 3.62 10.12 -52.28
N ASN A 3 4.05 9.48 -51.19
CA ASN A 3 3.27 9.39 -49.98
C ASN A 3 3.34 10.75 -49.26
N ASP A 4 2.32 11.57 -49.41
CA ASP A 4 2.28 12.94 -48.86
C ASP A 4 2.48 12.98 -47.34
N LEU A 5 2.13 11.91 -46.63
CA LEU A 5 2.42 11.74 -45.19
C LEU A 5 3.92 11.61 -44.90
N LEU A 6 4.68 10.93 -45.77
CA LEU A 6 6.13 10.79 -45.63
C LEU A 6 6.83 12.14 -45.87
N GLN A 7 6.35 12.92 -46.83
CA GLN A 7 6.89 14.26 -47.11
C GLN A 7 6.55 15.26 -46.01
N TYR A 8 5.34 15.17 -45.44
CA TYR A 8 4.96 15.95 -44.26
C TYR A 8 5.82 15.58 -43.04
N TRP A 9 6.06 14.28 -42.83
CA TRP A 9 6.94 13.78 -41.76
C TRP A 9 8.36 14.31 -41.88
N LEU A 10 8.99 14.20 -43.06
CA LEU A 10 10.37 14.68 -43.29
C LEU A 10 10.52 16.19 -43.09
N ARG A 11 9.45 16.97 -43.32
CA ARG A 11 9.48 18.44 -43.19
C ARG A 11 9.45 18.92 -41.73
N HIS A 12 8.98 18.07 -40.81
CA HIS A 12 8.85 18.39 -39.37
C HIS A 12 9.75 17.54 -38.46
N TYR A 13 10.52 16.61 -39.04
CA TYR A 13 11.44 15.74 -38.32
C TYR A 13 12.72 16.50 -37.93
N ASP A 14 12.82 16.90 -36.65
CA ASP A 14 14.05 17.40 -36.02
C ASP A 14 14.65 16.30 -35.11
N PRO A 15 15.68 15.56 -35.56
CA PRO A 15 16.26 14.47 -34.79
C PRO A 15 17.17 14.90 -33.63
N ILE A 16 17.42 16.20 -33.41
CA ILE A 16 18.58 16.63 -32.62
C ILE A 16 18.26 16.96 -31.15
N HIS A 17 17.01 17.20 -30.76
CA HIS A 17 16.75 17.77 -29.42
C HIS A 17 16.59 16.81 -28.24
N ARG A 18 16.86 15.49 -28.38
CA ARG A 18 16.92 14.53 -27.23
C ARG A 18 17.39 13.10 -27.51
N GLY A 19 17.67 12.74 -28.77
CA GLY A 19 18.04 11.36 -29.12
C GLY A 19 19.28 10.84 -28.36
N TRP A 20 20.30 11.68 -28.19
CA TRP A 20 21.55 11.31 -27.51
C TRP A 20 21.50 11.19 -25.97
N THR A 21 20.31 11.28 -25.36
CA THR A 21 20.19 10.99 -23.92
C THR A 21 20.02 9.48 -23.72
N PRO A 22 20.48 8.88 -22.61
CA PRO A 22 20.18 7.47 -22.28
C PRO A 22 18.69 7.12 -22.40
N LYS A 23 17.81 8.09 -22.13
CA LYS A 23 16.36 7.97 -22.31
C LYS A 23 15.92 8.03 -23.77
N GLY A 24 16.53 8.87 -24.59
CA GLY A 24 16.33 8.90 -26.03
C GLY A 24 16.71 7.54 -26.65
N ILE A 25 17.90 7.02 -26.31
CA ILE A 25 18.37 5.69 -26.73
C ILE A 25 17.37 4.60 -26.32
N ALA A 26 16.96 4.57 -25.04
CA ALA A 26 16.04 3.56 -24.51
C ALA A 26 14.60 3.68 -25.05
N ASN A 27 14.24 4.82 -25.65
CA ASN A 27 12.96 5.04 -26.34
C ASN A 27 13.06 4.88 -27.87
N GLY A 28 14.19 4.43 -28.40
CA GLY A 28 14.38 4.17 -29.83
C GLY A 28 14.80 5.40 -30.65
N LEU A 29 15.33 6.44 -30.01
CA LEU A 29 15.85 7.65 -30.66
C LEU A 29 17.38 7.67 -30.55
N CYS A 30 18.10 6.87 -31.31
CA CYS A 30 19.53 7.10 -31.54
C CYS A 30 19.92 6.81 -32.98
N SER A 31 20.49 7.82 -33.63
CA SER A 31 21.18 7.71 -34.91
C SER A 31 22.39 6.77 -34.77
N THR A 32 22.23 5.51 -35.17
CA THR A 32 23.05 4.79 -36.19
C THR A 32 22.76 3.27 -36.18
N GLU A 33 22.53 2.71 -37.38
CA GLU A 33 22.69 1.27 -37.73
C GLU A 33 21.80 0.24 -37.01
N GLY A 34 20.54 0.59 -36.71
CA GLY A 34 19.51 -0.39 -36.36
C GLY A 34 18.14 0.14 -36.74
N PHE A 35 17.38 -0.60 -37.54
CA PHE A 35 15.99 -0.26 -37.89
C PHE A 35 15.16 -0.07 -36.62
N PHE A 36 14.62 1.13 -36.36
CA PHE A 36 13.63 1.34 -35.32
C PHE A 36 12.47 2.20 -35.82
N PHE A 37 11.25 1.71 -35.58
CA PHE A 37 10.03 2.45 -35.81
C PHE A 37 9.83 3.38 -34.61
N PRO A 38 9.83 4.72 -34.78
CA PRO A 38 9.36 5.58 -33.72
C PRO A 38 7.98 5.09 -33.29
N ARG A 39 7.73 5.01 -31.98
CA ARG A 39 6.38 4.74 -31.46
C ARG A 39 5.55 5.99 -31.72
N ILE A 40 5.13 6.24 -32.97
CA ILE A 40 4.48 7.49 -33.41
C ILE A 40 3.22 7.77 -32.59
N ALA A 41 2.49 6.72 -32.21
CA ALA A 41 1.32 6.80 -31.35
C ALA A 41 1.65 6.90 -29.84
N GLY A 42 2.93 6.90 -29.47
CA GLY A 42 3.39 6.78 -28.10
C GLY A 42 3.33 5.36 -27.55
N GLY A 43 3.36 5.24 -26.23
CA GLY A 43 3.31 3.97 -25.53
C GLY A 43 3.59 4.12 -24.05
N TYR A 44 4.12 3.06 -23.46
CA TYR A 44 4.44 3.03 -22.03
C TYR A 44 5.86 2.55 -21.78
N ASN A 45 6.48 3.11 -20.74
CA ASN A 45 7.71 2.61 -20.16
C ASN A 45 7.44 2.16 -18.73
N LEU A 46 8.00 1.02 -18.36
CA LEU A 46 7.96 0.48 -17.01
C LEU A 46 9.30 0.71 -16.34
N PHE A 47 9.26 1.34 -15.18
CA PHE A 47 10.39 1.59 -14.30
C PHE A 47 10.27 0.75 -13.04
N ARG A 48 11.41 0.45 -12.42
CA ARG A 48 11.47 -0.34 -11.18
C ARG A 48 12.56 0.17 -10.25
N ALA A 49 12.23 0.24 -8.97
CA ALA A 49 13.13 0.63 -7.90
C ALA A 49 12.83 -0.20 -6.64
N VAL A 50 13.81 -0.28 -5.74
CA VAL A 50 13.66 -0.96 -4.43
C VAL A 50 13.28 0.08 -3.39
N GLY A 51 12.18 -0.16 -2.67
CA GLY A 51 11.75 0.64 -1.51
C GLY A 51 11.35 2.10 -1.76
N ARG A 52 11.25 2.55 -3.02
CA ARG A 52 10.82 3.91 -3.40
C ARG A 52 10.14 3.91 -4.75
N VAL A 53 9.28 4.90 -5.01
CA VAL A 53 8.73 5.13 -6.35
C VAL A 53 9.90 5.42 -7.32
N PRO A 54 9.97 4.72 -8.47
CA PRO A 54 11.02 4.97 -9.46
C PRO A 54 10.98 6.41 -10.01
N ALA A 55 12.15 7.06 -10.04
CA ALA A 55 12.34 8.35 -10.68
C ALA A 55 12.46 8.19 -12.20
N ASP A 56 12.30 9.29 -12.96
CA ASP A 56 12.43 9.22 -14.42
C ASP A 56 13.82 8.76 -14.90
N CYS A 57 14.85 8.91 -14.06
CA CYS A 57 16.22 8.48 -14.36
C CYS A 57 16.50 7.01 -13.99
N ASP A 58 15.56 6.32 -13.35
CA ASP A 58 15.72 4.91 -13.04
C ASP A 58 15.69 4.06 -14.33
N PRO A 59 16.26 2.84 -14.31
CA PRO A 59 16.29 1.98 -15.48
C PRO A 59 14.89 1.62 -15.97
N ILE A 60 14.69 1.70 -17.29
CA ILE A 60 13.53 1.12 -17.96
C ILE A 60 13.72 -0.39 -17.97
N VAL A 61 12.73 -1.08 -17.41
CA VAL A 61 12.74 -2.55 -17.29
C VAL A 61 11.71 -3.21 -18.18
N GLY A 62 10.87 -2.45 -18.86
CA GLY A 62 9.91 -2.93 -19.86
C GLY A 62 9.34 -1.78 -20.67
N ALA A 63 8.77 -2.09 -21.83
CA ALA A 63 8.12 -1.13 -22.70
C ALA A 63 6.93 -1.77 -23.43
N ALA A 64 5.93 -0.97 -23.78
CA ALA A 64 4.76 -1.42 -24.52
C ALA A 64 4.23 -0.33 -25.48
N GLY A 65 3.44 -0.74 -26.48
CA GLY A 65 2.74 0.18 -27.39
C GLY A 65 1.57 0.90 -26.73
N HIS A 66 1.04 1.93 -27.39
CA HIS A 66 -0.07 2.76 -26.89
C HIS A 66 -1.38 2.00 -26.62
N ASP A 67 -1.63 0.93 -27.36
CA ASP A 67 -2.81 0.06 -27.32
C ASP A 67 -2.59 -1.17 -26.44
N ALA A 68 -1.41 -1.31 -25.84
CA ALA A 68 -1.08 -2.46 -25.02
C ALA A 68 -1.87 -2.47 -23.72
N VAL A 69 -2.60 -3.56 -23.49
CA VAL A 69 -3.29 -3.84 -22.22
C VAL A 69 -2.40 -4.54 -21.19
N THR A 70 -1.21 -4.99 -21.60
CA THR A 70 -0.22 -5.62 -20.73
C THR A 70 1.19 -5.16 -21.09
N ILE A 71 2.03 -4.95 -20.09
CA ILE A 71 3.46 -4.71 -20.23
C ILE A 71 4.22 -5.84 -19.52
N ARG A 72 5.29 -6.32 -20.16
CA ARG A 72 6.20 -7.32 -19.56
C ARG A 72 7.55 -6.66 -19.33
N THR A 73 8.27 -7.15 -18.32
CA THR A 73 9.68 -6.82 -18.22
C THR A 73 10.46 -7.42 -19.38
N PHE A 74 11.62 -6.85 -19.70
CA PHE A 74 12.52 -7.47 -20.66
C PHE A 74 13.00 -8.83 -20.14
N PRO A 75 13.26 -9.81 -21.02
CA PRO A 75 13.60 -11.19 -20.61
C PRO A 75 14.83 -11.32 -19.70
N TRP A 76 15.75 -10.36 -19.76
CA TRP A 76 16.97 -10.35 -18.94
C TRP A 76 16.81 -9.64 -17.59
N ILE A 77 15.66 -9.03 -17.32
CA ILE A 77 15.40 -8.39 -16.03
C ILE A 77 15.12 -9.47 -14.99
N ARG A 78 16.04 -9.62 -14.04
CA ARG A 78 15.90 -10.52 -12.90
C ARG A 78 15.30 -9.83 -11.68
N HIS A 79 14.68 -10.62 -10.80
CA HIS A 79 14.16 -10.20 -9.51
C HIS A 79 15.03 -10.82 -8.41
N ALA A 80 15.42 -10.00 -7.44
CA ALA A 80 16.16 -10.48 -6.28
C ALA A 80 15.20 -11.13 -5.27
N ALA A 81 15.70 -12.15 -4.58
CA ALA A 81 15.03 -12.74 -3.44
C ALA A 81 14.80 -11.71 -2.32
N SER A 82 13.77 -11.93 -1.50
CA SER A 82 13.42 -11.13 -0.33
C SER A 82 13.32 -9.63 -0.60
N THR A 83 12.93 -9.27 -1.83
CA THR A 83 12.96 -7.89 -2.30
C THR A 83 11.55 -7.38 -2.56
N VAL A 84 11.30 -6.15 -2.11
CA VAL A 84 10.10 -5.39 -2.45
C VAL A 84 10.46 -4.36 -3.52
N TYR A 85 9.86 -4.52 -4.69
CA TYR A 85 10.00 -3.57 -5.79
C TYR A 85 8.78 -2.66 -5.86
N MET A 86 9.02 -1.38 -6.06
CA MET A 86 8.02 -0.47 -6.57
C MET A 86 8.20 -0.31 -8.07
N TRP A 87 7.07 -0.25 -8.75
CA TRP A 87 6.96 -0.13 -10.20
C TRP A 87 6.29 1.18 -10.51
N ARG A 88 6.73 1.84 -11.57
CA ARG A 88 6.06 3.01 -12.12
C ARG A 88 5.87 2.83 -13.61
N LEU A 89 4.65 3.06 -14.05
CA LEU A 89 4.28 3.11 -15.45
C LEU A 89 4.26 4.58 -15.87
N ALA A 90 5.02 4.94 -16.90
CA ALA A 90 4.97 6.26 -17.50
C ALA A 90 4.45 6.15 -18.93
N ALA A 91 3.39 6.90 -19.24
CA ALA A 91 2.94 7.10 -20.61
C ALA A 91 3.95 7.98 -21.34
N ILE A 92 4.31 7.62 -22.58
CA ILE A 92 5.28 8.33 -23.42
C ILE A 92 4.58 8.71 -24.72
N GLY A 93 4.62 10.00 -25.08
CA GLY A 93 4.09 10.47 -26.36
C GLY A 93 4.97 10.09 -27.55
N GLY A 94 4.48 10.29 -28.78
CA GLY A 94 5.20 9.94 -30.01
C GLY A 94 6.55 10.64 -30.20
N GLY A 95 6.73 11.81 -29.56
CA GLY A 95 8.00 12.54 -29.52
C GLY A 95 8.96 12.08 -28.40
N GLY A 96 8.66 11.01 -27.67
CA GLY A 96 9.50 10.50 -26.58
C GLY A 96 9.40 11.28 -25.27
N VAL A 97 8.43 12.19 -25.15
CA VAL A 97 8.17 12.94 -23.91
C VAL A 97 7.29 12.09 -23.00
N GLY A 98 7.78 11.82 -21.79
CA GLY A 98 7.05 11.08 -20.77
C GLY A 98 6.12 11.97 -19.96
N ASN A 99 4.98 11.41 -19.56
CA ASN A 99 4.11 12.00 -18.56
C ASN A 99 4.83 12.01 -17.19
N CYS A 100 4.92 13.18 -16.59
CA CYS A 100 5.53 13.41 -15.28
C CYS A 100 4.53 13.88 -14.21
N THR A 101 3.25 14.02 -14.55
CA THR A 101 2.21 14.51 -13.63
C THR A 101 1.30 13.39 -13.15
N ASP A 102 1.03 12.37 -13.98
CA ASP A 102 0.21 11.22 -13.58
C ASP A 102 1.10 10.01 -13.31
N GLU A 103 1.23 9.64 -12.03
CA GLU A 103 2.01 8.49 -11.60
C GLU A 103 1.12 7.28 -11.35
N ALA A 104 1.16 6.31 -12.26
CA ALA A 104 0.65 4.98 -12.00
C ALA A 104 1.77 4.13 -11.40
N SER A 105 1.64 3.78 -10.11
CA SER A 105 2.63 2.95 -9.43
C SER A 105 1.98 1.77 -8.68
N THR A 106 2.77 0.71 -8.48
CA THR A 106 2.36 -0.44 -7.67
C THR A 106 3.57 -1.14 -7.08
N THR A 107 3.35 -2.05 -6.14
CA THR A 107 4.42 -2.73 -5.41
C THR A 107 4.36 -4.24 -5.60
N THR A 108 5.48 -4.94 -5.73
CA THR A 108 5.50 -6.41 -5.70
C THR A 108 6.53 -6.89 -4.70
N ALA A 109 6.19 -7.91 -3.93
CA ALA A 109 7.11 -8.57 -3.03
C ALA A 109 7.54 -9.93 -3.58
N PHE A 110 8.81 -10.27 -3.35
CA PHE A 110 9.39 -11.58 -3.69
C PHE A 110 9.87 -12.27 -2.42
N ASP A 111 9.71 -13.59 -2.36
CA ASP A 111 10.16 -14.43 -1.23
C ASP A 111 11.66 -14.75 -1.29
N GLU A 112 12.15 -15.54 -0.33
CA GLU A 112 13.55 -15.97 -0.25
C GLU A 112 14.01 -16.79 -1.46
N ALA A 113 13.08 -17.42 -2.18
CA ALA A 113 13.34 -18.15 -3.41
C ALA A 113 13.24 -17.25 -4.66
N GLY A 114 12.98 -15.95 -4.49
CA GLY A 114 12.79 -15.01 -5.60
C GLY A 114 11.47 -15.21 -6.35
N ARG A 115 10.49 -15.87 -5.75
CA ARG A 115 9.15 -16.05 -6.31
C ARG A 115 8.24 -14.91 -5.89
N TRP A 116 7.37 -14.49 -6.80
CA TRP A 116 6.39 -13.45 -6.50
C TRP A 116 5.41 -13.96 -5.45
N VAL A 117 5.22 -13.16 -4.39
CA VAL A 117 4.38 -13.52 -3.24
C VAL A 117 2.88 -13.37 -3.56
N GLY A 118 2.53 -12.67 -4.63
CA GLY A 118 1.14 -12.34 -4.98
C GLY A 118 0.76 -10.90 -4.61
N CYS A 119 -0.46 -10.50 -4.96
CA CYS A 119 -1.03 -9.20 -4.60
C CYS A 119 -1.33 -9.13 -3.10
N ARG A 120 -1.17 -7.94 -2.51
CA ARG A 120 -1.46 -7.69 -1.09
C ARG A 120 -2.63 -6.73 -0.90
N PRO A 121 -3.48 -6.95 0.12
CA PRO A 121 -4.41 -5.92 0.55
C PRO A 121 -3.68 -4.69 1.08
N ASN A 122 -4.40 -3.58 1.20
CA ASN A 122 -3.88 -2.41 1.89
C ASN A 122 -3.72 -2.70 3.39
N ALA A 123 -2.80 -1.98 4.02
CA ALA A 123 -2.67 -2.02 5.47
C ALA A 123 -3.89 -1.36 6.14
N PRO A 124 -4.49 -1.96 7.18
CA PRO A 124 -5.42 -1.26 8.06
C PRO A 124 -4.81 0.03 8.63
N ALA A 125 -5.63 1.05 8.81
CA ALA A 125 -5.23 2.37 9.29
C ALA A 125 -6.04 2.79 10.53
N ASP A 126 -5.61 3.87 11.19
CA ASP A 126 -6.28 4.48 12.35
C ASP A 126 -6.67 3.46 13.44
N LEU A 127 -5.78 2.50 13.73
CA LEU A 127 -6.02 1.49 14.76
C LEU A 127 -6.00 2.15 16.14
N ARG A 128 -7.11 2.01 16.86
CA ARG A 128 -7.37 2.55 18.19
C ARG A 128 -7.84 1.48 19.14
N VAL A 129 -7.58 1.69 20.43
CA VAL A 129 -8.04 0.83 21.53
C VAL A 129 -8.84 1.65 22.52
N THR A 130 -9.89 1.05 23.07
CA THR A 130 -10.62 1.57 24.23
C THR A 130 -10.73 0.46 25.26
N ALA A 131 -10.30 0.71 26.49
CA ALA A 131 -10.47 -0.24 27.58
C ALA A 131 -11.96 -0.36 27.96
N LEU A 132 -12.40 -1.58 28.19
CA LEU A 132 -13.75 -1.94 28.63
C LEU A 132 -13.67 -2.64 29.98
N SER A 133 -14.82 -2.75 30.65
CA SER A 133 -14.94 -3.54 31.88
C SER A 133 -14.58 -5.02 31.67
N GLY A 134 -14.08 -5.63 32.75
CA GLY A 134 -13.66 -7.04 32.75
C GLY A 134 -12.32 -7.27 32.06
N GLY A 135 -11.48 -6.25 31.97
CA GLY A 135 -10.15 -6.31 31.36
C GLY A 135 -10.17 -6.48 29.85
N ARG A 136 -11.30 -6.18 29.20
CA ARG A 136 -11.48 -6.31 27.74
C ARG A 136 -11.10 -5.02 27.04
N PHE A 137 -10.92 -5.11 25.73
CA PHE A 137 -10.66 -3.95 24.88
C PHE A 137 -11.60 -3.95 23.67
N LEU A 138 -11.99 -2.75 23.24
CA LEU A 138 -12.57 -2.51 21.92
C LEU A 138 -11.48 -1.98 21.00
N LEU A 139 -11.14 -2.77 19.98
CA LEU A 139 -10.29 -2.35 18.88
C LEU A 139 -11.16 -1.75 17.78
N ARG A 140 -10.70 -0.66 17.19
CA ARG A 140 -11.34 -0.01 16.04
C ARG A 140 -10.27 0.39 15.03
N TRP A 141 -10.54 0.20 13.75
CA TRP A 141 -9.66 0.61 12.66
C TRP A 141 -10.45 0.98 11.43
N THR A 142 -9.75 1.58 10.46
CA THR A 142 -10.27 1.89 9.15
C THR A 142 -9.57 1.10 8.05
N TYR A 143 -10.28 0.90 6.94
CA TYR A 143 -9.72 0.32 5.72
C TYR A 143 -10.19 1.11 4.51
N THR A 144 -9.26 1.43 3.60
CA THR A 144 -9.53 2.12 2.33
C THR A 144 -9.15 1.25 1.14
N GLU A 145 -10.00 1.26 0.12
CA GLU A 145 -9.79 0.53 -1.15
C GLU A 145 -8.86 1.30 -2.11
N GLU A 146 -8.52 2.56 -1.81
CA GLU A 146 -7.69 3.40 -2.67
C GLU A 146 -6.29 2.81 -2.85
N GLY A 147 -5.86 2.65 -4.10
CA GLY A 147 -4.54 2.08 -4.43
C GLY A 147 -4.38 0.59 -4.08
N GLN A 148 -5.45 -0.12 -3.70
CA GLN A 148 -5.35 -1.53 -3.32
C GLN A 148 -4.99 -2.42 -4.52
N GLN A 149 -4.17 -3.44 -4.28
CA GLN A 149 -3.83 -4.43 -5.31
C GLN A 149 -4.87 -5.56 -5.39
N VAL A 150 -5.41 -5.94 -4.23
CA VAL A 150 -6.44 -6.97 -4.08
C VAL A 150 -7.27 -6.65 -2.85
N GLU A 151 -8.54 -7.05 -2.86
CA GLU A 151 -9.39 -6.94 -1.68
C GLU A 151 -8.99 -7.97 -0.61
N PRO A 152 -9.10 -7.62 0.68
CA PRO A 152 -8.96 -8.60 1.74
C PRO A 152 -10.19 -9.50 1.79
N LEU A 153 -10.00 -10.72 2.25
CA LEU A 153 -11.07 -11.62 2.67
C LEU A 153 -11.39 -11.40 4.16
N ILE A 154 -10.35 -11.23 4.97
CA ILE A 154 -10.44 -11.10 6.42
C ILE A 154 -9.39 -10.14 6.96
N PHE A 155 -9.59 -9.73 8.21
CA PHE A 155 -8.58 -9.10 9.05
C PHE A 155 -8.20 -10.06 10.17
N HIS A 156 -6.90 -10.33 10.33
CA HIS A 156 -6.34 -10.99 11.50
C HIS A 156 -6.05 -9.96 12.58
N ILE A 157 -6.36 -10.32 13.83
CA ILE A 157 -6.03 -9.56 15.02
C ILE A 157 -4.94 -10.30 15.76
N TYR A 158 -3.93 -9.55 16.20
CA TYR A 158 -2.76 -10.07 16.91
C TYR A 158 -2.54 -9.30 18.21
N HIS A 159 -1.90 -9.94 19.19
CA HIS A 159 -1.50 -9.27 20.42
C HIS A 159 -0.20 -9.82 21.00
N ASP A 160 0.48 -9.03 21.83
CA ASP A 160 1.66 -9.49 22.59
C ASP A 160 1.31 -10.27 23.87
N GLY A 161 0.02 -10.42 24.18
CA GLY A 161 -0.46 -11.14 25.36
C GLY A 161 0.02 -10.54 26.68
N GLY A 162 0.47 -9.28 26.67
CA GLY A 162 1.10 -8.62 27.81
C GLY A 162 2.57 -8.95 28.03
N ARG A 163 3.20 -9.72 27.13
CA ARG A 163 4.61 -10.17 27.26
C ARG A 163 5.63 -9.18 26.70
N GLY A 164 5.18 -8.13 26.01
CA GLY A 164 6.07 -7.15 25.42
C GLY A 164 6.72 -7.56 24.09
N THR A 165 6.32 -8.68 23.48
CA THR A 165 6.71 -9.04 22.09
C THR A 165 5.48 -9.47 21.30
N MET A 166 5.26 -8.86 20.13
CA MET A 166 4.10 -9.15 19.28
C MET A 166 4.24 -10.54 18.64
N ASP A 167 3.19 -11.35 18.74
CA ASP A 167 3.08 -12.63 18.03
C ASP A 167 2.23 -12.42 16.76
N TYR A 168 2.84 -12.59 15.58
CA TYR A 168 2.16 -12.52 14.28
C TYR A 168 1.90 -13.91 13.68
N GLU A 169 2.31 -14.99 14.35
CA GLU A 169 2.10 -16.36 13.88
C GLU A 169 0.71 -16.87 14.30
N THR A 170 0.20 -16.40 15.44
CA THR A 170 -1.07 -16.87 16.01
C THR A 170 -2.12 -15.74 16.07
N PRO A 171 -3.04 -15.63 15.09
CA PRO A 171 -4.13 -14.67 15.18
C PRO A 171 -5.08 -15.03 16.32
N VAL A 172 -5.47 -14.03 17.09
CA VAL A 172 -6.34 -14.17 18.29
C VAL A 172 -7.78 -13.77 18.00
N GLY A 173 -8.01 -13.23 16.81
CA GLY A 173 -9.32 -12.86 16.30
C GLY A 173 -9.29 -12.74 14.78
N VAL A 174 -10.46 -12.92 14.19
CA VAL A 174 -10.69 -12.75 12.75
C VAL A 174 -11.94 -11.91 12.56
N VAL A 175 -11.88 -10.94 11.65
CA VAL A 175 -13.04 -10.14 11.24
C VAL A 175 -13.17 -10.18 9.73
N ASP A 176 -14.34 -10.59 9.23
CA ASP A 176 -14.60 -10.65 7.79
C ASP A 176 -14.55 -9.26 7.15
N TYR A 177 -13.90 -9.18 5.99
CA TYR A 177 -13.97 -7.98 5.17
C TYR A 177 -15.36 -7.84 4.55
N ARG A 178 -15.83 -6.59 4.45
CA ARG A 178 -17.06 -6.24 3.74
C ARG A 178 -16.77 -5.10 2.79
N ARG A 179 -17.03 -5.32 1.50
CA ARG A 179 -16.81 -4.30 0.47
C ARG A 179 -17.49 -2.99 0.84
N ARG A 180 -16.78 -1.87 0.61
CA ARG A 180 -17.24 -0.51 0.92
C ARG A 180 -17.50 -0.21 2.40
N GLN A 181 -17.21 -1.12 3.32
CA GLN A 181 -17.21 -0.81 4.74
C GLN A 181 -15.87 -0.18 5.12
N TRP A 182 -15.92 1.01 5.70
CA TRP A 182 -14.73 1.77 6.07
C TRP A 182 -14.29 1.51 7.51
N HIS A 183 -15.23 1.28 8.42
CA HIS A 183 -14.96 1.15 9.86
C HIS A 183 -15.16 -0.28 10.32
N TYR A 184 -14.19 -0.79 11.06
CA TYR A 184 -14.22 -2.15 11.62
C TYR A 184 -13.96 -2.10 13.12
N ALA A 185 -14.40 -3.15 13.81
CA ALA A 185 -14.23 -3.28 15.23
C ALA A 185 -14.09 -4.73 15.66
N PHE A 186 -13.39 -4.95 16.77
CA PHE A 186 -13.25 -6.24 17.42
C PHE A 186 -13.21 -6.06 18.94
N THR A 187 -13.95 -6.87 19.68
CA THR A 187 -13.90 -6.89 21.15
C THR A 187 -13.11 -8.10 21.62
N THR A 188 -12.09 -7.84 22.44
CA THR A 188 -11.14 -8.85 22.89
C THR A 188 -11.70 -9.71 24.03
N ALA A 189 -11.07 -10.85 24.27
CA ALA A 189 -11.14 -11.51 25.56
C ALA A 189 -10.59 -10.61 26.69
N GLY A 190 -10.92 -10.94 27.94
CA GLY A 190 -10.49 -10.20 29.12
C GLY A 190 -9.08 -10.56 29.55
N PHE A 191 -8.32 -9.57 29.98
CA PHE A 191 -6.98 -9.72 30.58
C PHE A 191 -7.04 -9.44 32.08
N ASP A 192 -6.01 -9.88 32.79
CA ASP A 192 -5.87 -9.58 34.22
C ASP A 192 -5.66 -8.08 34.47
N HIS A 193 -6.09 -7.63 35.65
CA HIS A 193 -5.96 -6.23 36.06
C HIS A 193 -4.51 -5.76 35.92
N ASP A 194 -4.34 -4.52 35.47
CA ASP A 194 -3.07 -3.85 35.26
C ASP A 194 -2.20 -4.43 34.11
N THR A 195 -2.70 -5.42 33.37
CA THR A 195 -1.99 -5.98 32.22
C THR A 195 -1.97 -4.97 31.07
N ARG A 196 -0.78 -4.56 30.63
CA ARG A 196 -0.61 -3.74 29.43
C ARG A 196 -0.45 -4.64 28.21
N VAL A 197 -1.34 -4.52 27.24
CA VAL A 197 -1.35 -5.36 26.02
C VAL A 197 -1.23 -4.47 24.79
N ARG A 198 -0.41 -4.89 23.82
CA ARG A 198 -0.36 -4.29 22.48
C ARG A 198 -1.09 -5.14 21.46
N TRP A 199 -1.72 -4.46 20.52
CA TRP A 199 -2.52 -5.05 19.46
C TRP A 199 -2.04 -4.61 18.09
N ALA A 200 -2.12 -5.50 17.11
CA ALA A 200 -1.97 -5.22 15.70
C ALA A 200 -3.16 -5.81 14.93
N VAL A 201 -3.46 -5.24 13.77
CA VAL A 201 -4.46 -5.77 12.85
C VAL A 201 -3.85 -5.83 11.46
N ARG A 202 -3.96 -6.99 10.80
CA ARG A 202 -3.49 -7.18 9.45
C ARG A 202 -4.56 -7.68 8.50
N ALA A 203 -4.51 -7.23 7.26
CA ALA A 203 -5.45 -7.63 6.21
C ALA A 203 -4.90 -8.82 5.39
N VAL A 204 -5.75 -9.81 5.14
CA VAL A 204 -5.40 -11.04 4.42
C VAL A 204 -6.24 -11.16 3.16
N SER A 205 -5.61 -11.37 2.00
CA SER A 205 -6.30 -11.61 0.74
C SER A 205 -6.96 -13.00 0.69
N ALA A 206 -7.87 -13.21 -0.25
CA ALA A 206 -8.49 -14.53 -0.49
C ALA A 206 -7.49 -15.63 -0.88
N SER A 207 -6.33 -15.26 -1.45
CA SER A 207 -5.22 -16.17 -1.75
C SER A 207 -4.29 -16.43 -0.56
N GLY A 208 -4.62 -15.94 0.64
CA GLY A 208 -3.84 -16.14 1.86
C GLY A 208 -2.63 -15.22 1.99
N VAL A 209 -2.46 -14.23 1.11
CA VAL A 209 -1.37 -13.26 1.24
C VAL A 209 -1.77 -12.18 2.23
N GLU A 210 -1.07 -12.12 3.35
CA GLU A 210 -1.22 -11.10 4.38
C GLU A 210 -0.30 -9.89 4.12
N GLU A 211 -0.81 -8.70 4.40
CA GLU A 211 0.01 -7.49 4.46
C GLU A 211 0.93 -7.50 5.71
N ARG A 212 1.89 -6.57 5.81
CA ARG A 212 2.99 -6.67 6.80
C ARG A 212 3.23 -5.39 7.60
N ASN A 213 2.21 -4.59 7.84
CA ASN A 213 2.34 -3.42 8.70
C ASN A 213 2.80 -3.84 10.12
N VAL A 214 3.37 -2.89 10.84
CA VAL A 214 3.82 -3.06 12.23
C VAL A 214 3.18 -2.03 13.16
N LEU A 215 2.10 -1.39 12.70
CA LEU A 215 1.38 -0.40 13.49
C LEU A 215 0.70 -1.11 14.66
N THR A 216 0.97 -0.64 15.87
CA THR A 216 0.42 -1.21 17.09
C THR A 216 -0.19 -0.15 17.98
N VAL A 217 -1.18 -0.57 18.78
CA VAL A 217 -1.81 0.24 19.81
C VAL A 217 -1.75 -0.49 21.14
N ALA A 218 -1.54 0.22 22.24
CA ALA A 218 -1.47 -0.36 23.58
C ALA A 218 -2.64 0.09 24.46
N GLY A 219 -3.18 -0.82 25.25
CA GLY A 219 -4.13 -0.55 26.32
C GLY A 219 -3.66 -1.15 27.63
N ARG A 220 -4.13 -0.61 28.77
CA ARG A 220 -3.96 -1.21 30.09
C ARG A 220 -5.31 -1.77 30.53
N ALA A 221 -5.34 -3.04 30.91
CA ALA A 221 -6.56 -3.74 31.23
C ALA A 221 -7.04 -3.35 32.63
N GLU A 222 -8.32 -2.98 32.72
CA GLU A 222 -8.97 -2.73 33.99
C GLU A 222 -10.05 -3.78 34.23
N ARG A 223 -9.79 -4.68 35.18
CA ARG A 223 -10.69 -5.77 35.53
C ARG A 223 -11.60 -5.42 36.71
N GLN A 224 -11.20 -4.47 37.56
CA GLN A 224 -12.02 -4.00 38.66
C GLN A 224 -13.04 -2.97 38.15
N ALA A 225 -14.31 -3.21 38.46
CA ALA A 225 -15.27 -2.13 38.49
C ALA A 225 -14.81 -1.12 39.55
N PRO A 226 -15.14 0.18 39.41
CA PRO A 226 -14.97 1.13 40.50
C PRO A 226 -15.53 0.53 41.80
N PRO A 227 -14.89 0.75 42.96
CA PRO A 227 -15.48 0.33 44.22
C PRO A 227 -16.92 0.83 44.30
N ILE A 228 -17.83 -0.02 44.77
CA ILE A 228 -19.22 0.37 45.02
C ILE A 228 -19.17 1.64 45.87
N ASN A 229 -19.85 2.69 45.42
CA ASN A 229 -19.99 3.91 46.22
C ASN A 229 -20.52 3.50 47.60
N PRO A 230 -19.86 3.88 48.71
CA PRO A 230 -20.48 3.69 50.01
C PRO A 230 -21.83 4.42 50.01
N PRO A 231 -22.83 3.95 50.77
CA PRO A 231 -24.08 4.70 50.94
C PRO A 231 -23.75 6.10 51.46
N VAL A 232 -23.86 7.11 50.59
CA VAL A 232 -23.70 8.52 50.95
C VAL A 232 -25.08 9.09 51.23
N MET A 233 -25.32 9.50 52.47
CA MET A 233 -26.51 10.25 52.82
C MET A 233 -26.30 11.70 52.39
N LEU A 234 -27.04 12.15 51.37
CA LEU A 234 -27.09 13.56 51.00
C LEU A 234 -28.08 14.27 51.94
N SER A 235 -27.57 15.12 52.82
CA SER A 235 -28.41 16.02 53.62
C SER A 235 -28.38 17.43 53.01
N LEU A 236 -29.57 17.98 52.76
CA LEU A 236 -29.74 19.39 52.48
C LEU A 236 -29.67 20.15 53.80
N VAL A 237 -28.67 21.01 53.97
CA VAL A 237 -28.62 21.96 55.07
C VAL A 237 -29.18 23.28 54.55
N ALA A 238 -30.31 23.72 55.10
CA ALA A 238 -30.82 25.06 54.83
C ALA A 238 -29.82 26.08 55.37
N SER A 239 -29.33 26.99 54.53
CA SER A 239 -28.53 28.11 55.00
C SER A 239 -29.46 29.06 55.77
N GLU A 240 -29.23 29.23 57.07
CA GLU A 240 -29.80 30.37 57.79
C GLU A 240 -29.14 31.63 57.24
N GLY A 241 -29.80 32.26 56.25
CA GLY A 241 -29.45 33.60 55.81
C GLY A 241 -29.64 34.55 56.99
N ARG A 242 -28.54 35.08 57.52
CA ARG A 242 -28.60 36.27 58.37
C ARG A 242 -29.06 37.44 57.50
N VAL A 243 -30.22 38.00 57.85
CA VAL A 243 -30.68 39.33 57.44
C VAL A 243 -29.87 40.39 58.18
#